data_AF-A0A0F6TV07-F1
#
_entry.id   AF-A0A0F6TV07-F1
#
_cell.length_a   1.000
_cell.length_b   1.000
_cell.length_c   1.000
_cell.angle_alpha   90.00
_cell.angle_beta   90.00
_cell.angle_gamma   90.00
#
_symmetry.space_group_name_H-M   'P 1'
#
loop_
_entity.id
_entity.type
_entity.pdbx_description
1 polymer ?
#
loop_
_entity_poly.entity_id
_entity_poly.type
_entity_poly.pdbx_seq_one_letter_code
_entity_poly.pdbx_strand_id
1 'polypeptide(L)'
;MKTLSIKKTVYVLVIASVLSGCVSEEERLARCEAKGVSRDVCYQVDRANQQMIDSNAQQNAYANARAAVKQHAQAAKKKSVYYYEGMEIKKVSTGLNINGLPASLVEKEESATVYQQGLHYFIVYSTGRLAVLNDQRQMLGWAK
;
A
#
# COMPACT_ATOMS: atom_id res chain seq x y z
N MET A 1 36.95 28.33 23.44
CA MET A 1 36.35 28.55 22.10
C MET A 1 36.74 27.38 21.20
N LYS A 2 35.80 26.50 20.82
CA LYS A 2 36.09 25.36 19.93
C LYS A 2 36.03 25.84 18.48
N THR A 3 37.17 25.78 17.80
CA THR A 3 37.32 26.08 16.36
C THR A 3 36.55 25.04 15.54
N LEU A 4 35.37 25.42 15.06
CA LEU A 4 34.60 24.65 14.10
C LEU A 4 35.31 24.71 12.74
N SER A 5 35.69 23.54 12.22
CA SER A 5 36.36 23.36 10.94
C SER A 5 35.56 23.98 9.79
N ILE A 6 36.20 24.81 8.96
CA ILE A 6 35.63 25.57 7.84
C ILE A 6 34.73 24.70 6.93
N LYS A 7 35.06 23.43 6.73
CA LYS A 7 34.24 22.47 5.96
C LYS A 7 32.84 22.24 6.57
N LYS A 8 32.75 22.19 7.91
CA LYS A 8 31.47 22.02 8.62
C LYS A 8 30.63 23.28 8.55
N THR A 9 31.26 24.45 8.58
CA THR A 9 30.58 25.76 8.49
C THR A 9 29.96 25.96 7.11
N VAL A 10 30.65 25.59 6.03
CA VAL A 10 30.13 25.67 4.65
C VAL A 10 28.92 24.74 4.46
N TYR A 11 28.96 23.52 4.99
CA TYR A 11 27.86 22.56 4.86
C TYR A 11 26.58 23.02 5.58
N VAL A 12 26.73 23.64 6.76
CA VAL A 12 25.59 24.22 7.52
C VAL A 12 24.99 25.42 6.79
N LEU A 13 25.81 26.27 6.17
CA LEU A 13 25.34 27.42 5.41
C LEU A 13 24.54 27.03 4.15
N VAL A 14 24.97 25.98 3.44
CA VAL A 14 24.26 25.49 2.25
C VAL A 14 22.89 24.89 2.61
N ILE A 15 22.78 24.18 3.73
CA ILE A 15 21.48 23.66 4.19
C ILE A 15 20.56 24.81 4.63
N ALA A 16 21.09 25.82 5.31
CA ALA A 16 20.30 26.99 5.73
C ALA A 16 19.74 27.77 4.53
N SER A 17 20.45 27.83 3.40
CA SER A 17 19.98 28.54 2.20
C SER A 17 18.85 27.83 1.44
N VAL A 18 18.53 26.57 1.74
CA VAL A 18 17.41 25.86 1.11
C VAL A 18 16.07 26.15 1.83
N LEU A 19 16.12 26.63 3.08
CA LEU A 19 14.91 26.96 3.86
C LEU A 19 14.37 28.38 3.59
N SER A 20 15.08 29.24 2.86
CA SER A 20 14.59 30.58 2.48
C SER A 20 13.52 30.57 1.37
N GLY A 21 13.06 29.39 0.94
CA GLY A 21 11.92 29.23 0.04
C GLY A 21 10.54 29.27 0.72
N CYS A 22 10.49 29.31 2.05
CA CYS A 22 9.24 29.50 2.80
C CYS A 22 8.82 30.98 2.77
N VAL A 23 8.29 31.44 1.63
CA VAL A 23 7.65 32.76 1.56
C VAL A 23 6.50 32.80 2.56
N SER A 24 6.52 33.76 3.48
CA SER A 24 5.43 33.94 4.43
C SER A 24 4.17 34.41 3.70
N GLU A 25 3.00 34.13 4.28
CA GLU A 25 1.70 34.54 3.73
C GLU A 25 1.64 36.06 3.50
N GLU A 26 2.25 36.84 4.39
CA GLU A 26 2.35 38.30 4.29
C GLU A 26 3.16 38.76 3.07
N GLU A 27 4.25 38.06 2.75
CA GLU A 27 5.10 38.41 1.60
C GLU A 27 4.41 38.11 0.26
N ARG A 28 3.57 37.05 0.23
CA ARG A 28 2.71 36.75 -0.92
C ARG A 28 1.64 37.81 -1.14
N LEU A 29 0.97 38.25 -0.07
CA LEU A 29 -0.03 39.32 -0.15
C LEU A 29 0.59 40.65 -0.57
N ALA A 30 1.75 41.02 -0.03
CA ALA A 30 2.44 42.27 -0.35
C ALA A 30 2.88 42.35 -1.82
N ARG A 31 3.37 41.25 -2.41
CA ARG A 31 3.71 41.18 -3.86
C ARG A 31 2.49 41.32 -4.76
N CYS A 32 1.33 40.95 -4.25
CA CYS A 32 0.06 40.94 -4.95
C CYS A 32 -0.59 42.35 -4.92
N GLU A 33 -0.47 43.03 -3.77
CA GLU A 33 -0.81 44.44 -3.60
C GLU A 33 0.12 45.37 -4.40
N ALA A 34 1.42 45.07 -4.48
CA ALA A 34 2.39 45.79 -5.31
C ALA A 34 2.09 45.72 -6.82
N LYS A 35 1.27 44.76 -7.26
CA LYS A 35 0.77 44.66 -8.65
C LYS A 35 -0.52 45.44 -8.88
N GLY A 36 -0.99 46.19 -7.89
CA GLY A 36 -2.22 46.98 -7.95
C GLY A 36 -3.50 46.16 -7.78
N VAL A 37 -3.40 44.92 -7.29
CA VAL A 37 -4.56 44.05 -7.02
C VAL A 37 -5.02 44.28 -5.58
N SER A 38 -6.34 44.45 -5.39
CA SER A 38 -6.91 44.62 -4.04
C SER A 38 -6.61 43.42 -3.13
N ARG A 39 -6.37 43.71 -1.85
CA ARG A 39 -5.99 42.72 -0.84
C ARG A 39 -6.98 41.56 -0.72
N ASP A 40 -8.29 41.84 -0.79
CA ASP A 40 -9.36 40.83 -0.76
C ASP A 40 -9.29 39.85 -1.94
N VAL A 41 -9.04 40.36 -3.15
CA VAL A 41 -8.92 39.52 -4.35
C VAL A 41 -7.68 38.64 -4.25
N CYS A 42 -6.55 39.18 -3.79
CA CYS A 42 -5.35 38.38 -3.56
C CYS A 42 -5.55 37.30 -2.51
N TYR A 43 -6.23 37.60 -1.41
CA TYR A 43 -6.53 36.61 -0.37
C TYR A 43 -7.42 35.48 -0.89
N GLN A 44 -8.45 35.82 -1.67
CA GLN A 44 -9.36 34.83 -2.24
C GLN A 44 -8.67 33.90 -3.23
N VAL A 45 -7.83 34.45 -4.11
CA VAL A 45 -7.04 33.67 -5.08
C VAL A 45 -6.02 32.79 -4.38
N ASP A 46 -5.34 33.28 -3.35
CA ASP A 46 -4.37 32.49 -2.59
C ASP A 46 -5.02 31.33 -1.85
N ARG A 47 -6.18 31.55 -1.22
CA ARG A 47 -6.99 30.48 -0.60
C ARG A 47 -7.42 29.45 -1.63
N ALA A 48 -7.91 29.88 -2.79
CA ALA A 48 -8.31 28.95 -3.86
C ALA A 48 -7.12 28.13 -4.37
N ASN A 49 -5.95 28.75 -4.55
CA ASN A 49 -4.73 28.05 -4.95
C ASN A 49 -4.27 27.03 -3.90
N GLN A 50 -4.30 27.40 -2.61
CA GLN A 50 -3.96 26.45 -1.53
C GLN A 50 -4.94 25.28 -1.50
N GLN A 51 -6.25 25.53 -1.60
CA GLN A 51 -7.26 24.48 -1.66
C GLN A 51 -7.07 23.54 -2.86
N MET A 52 -6.70 24.08 -4.03
CA MET A 52 -6.37 23.25 -5.19
C MET A 52 -5.13 22.39 -4.97
N ILE A 53 -4.07 22.96 -4.38
CA ILE A 53 -2.83 22.22 -4.06
C ILE A 53 -3.14 21.08 -3.07
N ASP A 54 -3.90 21.36 -2.02
CA ASP A 54 -4.26 20.38 -1.00
C ASP A 54 -5.12 19.26 -1.58
N SER A 55 -6.13 19.60 -2.38
CA SER A 55 -6.98 18.62 -3.07
C SER A 55 -6.16 17.72 -4.02
N ASN A 56 -5.25 18.30 -4.80
CA ASN A 56 -4.39 17.56 -5.71
C ASN A 56 -3.40 16.66 -4.96
N ALA A 57 -2.80 17.16 -3.87
CA ALA A 57 -1.92 16.39 -3.02
C ALA A 57 -2.63 15.18 -2.41
N GLN A 58 -3.86 15.38 -1.90
CA GLN A 58 -4.70 14.31 -1.39
C GLN A 58 -5.02 13.27 -2.48
N GLN A 59 -5.49 13.69 -3.67
CA GLN A 59 -5.80 12.77 -4.76
C GLN A 59 -4.57 11.95 -5.19
N ASN A 60 -3.41 12.57 -5.30
CA ASN A 60 -2.16 11.89 -5.63
C ASN A 60 -1.76 10.89 -4.53
N ALA A 61 -1.90 11.26 -3.25
CA ALA A 61 -1.65 10.37 -2.14
C ALA A 61 -2.57 9.12 -2.18
N TYR A 62 -3.86 9.30 -2.45
CA TYR A 62 -4.80 8.19 -2.61
C TYR A 62 -4.49 7.32 -3.83
N ALA A 63 -4.14 7.92 -4.97
CA ALA A 63 -3.76 7.19 -6.18
C ALA A 63 -2.50 6.34 -5.96
N ASN A 64 -1.48 6.91 -5.31
CA ASN A 64 -0.24 6.21 -4.97
C ASN A 64 -0.47 5.09 -3.95
N ALA A 65 -1.30 5.32 -2.93
CA ALA A 65 -1.68 4.28 -1.97
C ALA A 65 -2.40 3.11 -2.66
N ARG A 66 -3.33 3.39 -3.58
CA ARG A 66 -4.02 2.36 -4.38
C ARG A 66 -3.06 1.61 -5.30
N ALA A 67 -2.14 2.33 -5.94
CA ALA A 67 -1.13 1.72 -6.81
C ALA A 67 -0.18 0.79 -6.04
N ALA A 68 0.27 1.20 -4.85
CA ALA A 68 1.09 0.37 -3.97
C ALA A 68 0.37 -0.94 -3.60
N VAL A 69 -0.90 -0.87 -3.19
CA VAL A 69 -1.71 -2.06 -2.88
C VAL A 69 -1.82 -3.00 -4.10
N LYS A 70 -2.06 -2.45 -5.30
CA LYS A 70 -2.11 -3.25 -6.54
C LYS A 70 -0.76 -3.89 -6.88
N GLN A 71 0.34 -3.17 -6.71
CA GLN A 71 1.68 -3.68 -6.99
C GLN A 71 2.06 -4.82 -6.03
N HIS A 72 1.75 -4.68 -4.74
CA HIS A 72 1.94 -5.76 -3.76
C HIS A 72 1.03 -6.96 -4.03
N ALA A 73 -0.17 -6.75 -4.56
CA ALA A 73 -1.07 -7.84 -4.96
C ALA A 73 -0.62 -8.57 -6.24
N GLN A 74 0.01 -7.88 -7.19
CA GLN A 74 0.49 -8.46 -8.45
C GLN A 74 1.84 -9.17 -8.33
N ALA A 75 2.68 -8.79 -7.37
CA ALA A 75 3.97 -9.43 -7.13
C ALA A 75 3.85 -10.87 -6.57
N ALA A 76 2.68 -11.25 -6.03
CA ALA A 76 2.38 -12.62 -5.65
C ALA A 76 1.93 -13.41 -6.88
N LYS A 77 2.85 -14.09 -7.58
CA LYS A 77 2.48 -15.15 -8.52
C LYS A 77 1.67 -16.20 -7.74
N LYS A 78 0.35 -16.22 -7.92
CA LYS A 78 -0.55 -17.15 -7.22
C LYS A 78 -0.15 -18.57 -7.62
N LYS A 79 0.49 -19.29 -6.71
CA LYS A 79 0.87 -20.69 -6.91
C LYS A 79 -0.40 -21.50 -7.18
N SER A 80 -0.41 -22.28 -8.26
CA SER A 80 -1.57 -23.09 -8.64
C SER A 80 -1.45 -24.54 -8.17
N VAL A 81 -0.25 -24.97 -7.78
CA VAL A 81 0.02 -26.33 -7.29
C VAL A 81 0.77 -26.21 -5.97
N TYR A 82 0.28 -26.90 -4.95
CA TYR A 82 0.86 -26.98 -3.62
C TYR A 82 1.12 -28.44 -3.27
N TYR A 83 2.13 -28.67 -2.42
CA TYR A 83 2.45 -30.00 -1.90
C TYR A 83 2.40 -30.00 -0.37
N TYR A 84 1.81 -31.06 0.20
CA TYR A 84 1.79 -31.26 1.65
C TYR A 84 1.80 -32.76 1.97
N GLU A 85 2.81 -33.23 2.71
CA GLU A 85 2.93 -34.64 3.16
C GLU A 85 2.65 -35.68 2.04
N GLY A 86 3.18 -35.44 0.83
CA GLY A 86 3.00 -36.33 -0.33
C GLY A 86 1.70 -36.13 -1.12
N MET A 87 0.80 -35.25 -0.69
CA MET A 87 -0.40 -34.87 -1.45
C MET A 87 -0.10 -33.74 -2.42
N GLU A 88 -0.54 -33.88 -3.68
CA GLU A 88 -0.61 -32.80 -4.65
C GLU A 88 -1.95 -32.08 -4.53
N ILE A 89 -1.92 -30.78 -4.21
CA ILE A 89 -3.10 -29.94 -4.06
C ILE A 89 -3.07 -28.91 -5.19
N LYS A 90 -3.93 -29.12 -6.19
CA LYS A 90 -3.99 -28.29 -7.40
C LYS A 90 -5.23 -27.42 -7.40
N LYS A 91 -5.03 -26.12 -7.59
CA LYS A 91 -6.09 -25.16 -7.82
C LYS A 91 -6.52 -25.24 -9.27
N VAL A 92 -7.79 -25.58 -9.49
CA VAL A 92 -8.44 -25.65 -10.81
C VAL A 92 -9.51 -24.56 -10.91
N SER A 93 -10.03 -24.30 -12.12
CA SER A 93 -11.05 -23.26 -12.33
C SER A 93 -12.33 -23.51 -11.53
N THR A 94 -12.66 -24.78 -11.26
CA THR A 94 -13.86 -25.22 -10.57
C THR A 94 -13.69 -25.36 -9.04
N GLY A 95 -12.47 -25.23 -8.50
CA GLY A 95 -12.20 -25.44 -7.08
C GLY A 95 -10.79 -25.97 -6.79
N LEU A 96 -10.69 -26.99 -5.95
CA LEU A 96 -9.44 -27.61 -5.52
C LEU A 96 -9.47 -29.11 -5.86
N ASN A 97 -8.40 -29.63 -6.46
CA ASN A 97 -8.20 -31.06 -6.64
C ASN A 97 -7.05 -31.54 -5.76
N ILE A 98 -7.25 -32.60 -4.98
CA ILE A 98 -6.19 -33.22 -4.17
C ILE A 98 -5.94 -34.60 -4.77
N ASN A 99 -4.72 -34.83 -5.24
CA ASN A 99 -4.32 -36.04 -5.96
C ASN A 99 -5.24 -36.36 -7.16
N GLY A 100 -5.67 -35.33 -7.88
CA GLY A 100 -6.55 -35.46 -9.06
C GLY A 100 -8.05 -35.59 -8.76
N LEU A 101 -8.44 -35.75 -7.50
CA LEU A 101 -9.85 -35.81 -7.08
C LEU A 101 -10.36 -34.45 -6.61
N PRO A 102 -11.59 -34.04 -6.95
CA PRO A 102 -12.14 -32.76 -6.54
C PRO A 102 -12.50 -32.75 -5.04
N ALA A 103 -12.14 -31.67 -4.35
CA ALA A 103 -12.59 -31.39 -2.99
C ALA A 103 -13.90 -30.61 -2.99
N SER A 104 -14.73 -30.87 -1.97
CA SER A 104 -15.99 -30.15 -1.79
C SER A 104 -15.72 -28.77 -1.21
N LEU A 105 -16.42 -27.76 -1.74
CA LEU A 105 -16.48 -26.44 -1.12
C LEU A 105 -17.30 -26.53 0.18
N VAL A 106 -16.76 -26.03 1.28
CA VAL A 106 -17.45 -25.98 2.57
C VAL A 106 -17.89 -24.54 2.86
N GLU A 107 -16.95 -23.61 2.79
CA GLU A 107 -17.17 -22.20 3.12
C GLU A 107 -16.43 -21.30 2.14
N LYS A 108 -17.04 -20.17 1.81
CA LYS A 108 -16.44 -19.16 0.93
C LYS A 108 -16.61 -17.78 1.53
N GLU A 109 -15.49 -17.22 1.97
CA GLU A 109 -15.38 -15.86 2.49
C GLU A 109 -14.54 -14.99 1.55
N GLU A 110 -14.60 -13.67 1.74
CA GLU A 110 -13.84 -12.72 0.91
C GLU A 110 -12.32 -12.90 1.08
N SER A 111 -11.88 -13.29 2.28
CA SER A 111 -10.47 -13.45 2.62
C SER A 111 -9.94 -14.88 2.43
N ALA A 112 -10.80 -15.90 2.45
CA ALA A 112 -10.43 -17.31 2.37
C ALA A 112 -11.55 -18.21 1.85
N THR A 113 -11.18 -19.33 1.23
CA THR A 113 -12.11 -20.36 0.79
C THR A 113 -11.69 -21.70 1.39
N VAL A 114 -12.64 -22.40 2.01
CA VAL A 114 -12.40 -23.67 2.69
C VAL A 114 -12.95 -24.82 1.85
N TYR A 115 -12.09 -25.79 1.57
CA TYR A 115 -12.43 -27.03 0.91
C TYR A 115 -12.26 -28.19 1.87
N GLN A 116 -12.98 -29.28 1.65
CA GLN A 116 -12.84 -30.52 2.40
C GLN A 116 -12.68 -31.69 1.44
N GLN A 117 -11.75 -32.58 1.79
CA GLN A 117 -11.62 -33.88 1.15
C GLN A 117 -11.24 -34.93 2.19
N GLY A 118 -12.11 -35.93 2.35
CA GLY A 118 -11.97 -36.93 3.40
C GLY A 118 -11.92 -36.28 4.78
N LEU A 119 -10.89 -36.62 5.55
CA LEU A 119 -10.65 -36.16 6.92
C LEU A 119 -9.81 -34.87 6.99
N HIS A 120 -9.55 -34.21 5.87
CA HIS A 120 -8.76 -32.98 5.83
C HIS A 120 -9.58 -31.80 5.32
N TYR A 121 -9.31 -30.64 5.91
CA TYR A 121 -9.79 -29.35 5.41
C TYR A 121 -8.62 -28.53 4.85
N PHE A 122 -8.88 -27.80 3.78
CA PHE A 122 -7.90 -27.01 3.05
C PHE A 122 -8.40 -25.56 2.97
N ILE A 123 -7.68 -24.64 3.62
CA ILE A 123 -8.01 -23.22 3.61
C ILE A 123 -7.12 -22.52 2.60
N VAL A 124 -7.72 -22.01 1.53
CA VAL A 124 -7.06 -21.23 0.49
C VAL A 124 -7.31 -19.75 0.74
N TYR A 125 -6.28 -19.03 1.16
CA TYR A 125 -6.36 -17.58 1.40
C TYR A 125 -6.32 -16.80 0.08
N SER A 126 -6.93 -15.62 0.05
CA SER A 126 -6.87 -14.67 -1.08
C SER A 126 -5.44 -14.27 -1.43
N THR A 127 -4.55 -14.29 -0.43
CA THR A 127 -3.09 -14.09 -0.53
C THR A 127 -2.35 -15.20 -1.30
N GLY A 128 -2.97 -16.37 -1.50
CA GLY A 128 -2.35 -17.52 -2.14
C GLY A 128 -1.60 -18.46 -1.20
N ARG A 129 -1.69 -18.27 0.13
CA ARG A 129 -1.26 -19.29 1.10
C ARG A 129 -2.33 -20.38 1.25
N LEU A 130 -1.90 -21.60 1.54
CA LEU A 130 -2.78 -22.74 1.75
C LEU A 130 -2.46 -23.44 3.07
N ALA A 131 -3.44 -23.50 3.98
CA ALA A 131 -3.33 -24.24 5.23
C ALA A 131 -4.07 -25.57 5.14
N VAL A 132 -3.51 -26.62 5.74
CA VAL A 132 -4.10 -27.95 5.86
C VAL A 132 -4.48 -28.19 7.31
N LEU A 133 -5.71 -28.63 7.53
CA LEU A 133 -6.30 -28.90 8.84
C LEU A 133 -6.76 -30.37 8.89
N ASN A 134 -6.80 -30.95 10.08
CA ASN A 134 -7.43 -32.25 10.34
C ASN A 134 -8.96 -32.13 10.46
N ASP A 135 -9.60 -33.27 10.72
CA ASP A 135 -11.04 -33.43 10.93
C ASP A 135 -11.57 -32.58 12.10
N GLN A 136 -10.74 -32.36 13.12
CA GLN A 136 -11.01 -31.49 14.27
C GLN A 136 -10.76 -30.01 14.01
N ARG A 137 -10.53 -29.59 12.76
CA ARG A 137 -10.20 -28.21 12.35
C ARG A 137 -8.92 -27.68 12.99
N GLN A 138 -8.05 -28.54 13.50
CA GLN A 138 -6.72 -28.16 13.98
C GLN A 138 -5.77 -28.07 12.80
N MET A 139 -4.98 -27.00 12.76
CA MET A 139 -4.04 -26.77 11.69
C MET A 139 -2.84 -27.73 11.79
N LEU A 140 -2.68 -28.55 10.75
CA LEU A 140 -1.54 -29.46 10.61
C LEU A 140 -0.32 -28.77 10.00
N GLY A 141 -0.52 -27.80 9.11
CA GLY A 141 0.58 -27.03 8.54
C GLY A 141 0.23 -26.23 7.29
N TRP A 142 1.27 -25.66 6.67
CA TRP A 142 1.17 -24.93 5.41
C TRP A 142 1.59 -25.80 4.24
N ALA A 143 0.75 -25.89 3.21
CA ALA A 143 1.14 -26.53 1.95
C ALA A 143 2.08 -25.63 1.16
N LYS A 144 3.10 -26.21 0.56
CA LYS A 144 4.19 -25.47 -0.08
C LYS A 144 4.07 -25.34 -1.57
#